data_AF-A0A0H3K7D3-F1
#
_entry.id   AF-A0A0H3K7D3-F1
#
_cell.length_a   1.000
_cell.length_b   1.000
_cell.length_c   1.000
_cell.angle_alpha   90.00
_cell.angle_beta   90.00
_cell.angle_gamma   90.00
#
_symmetry.space_group_name_H-M   'P 1'
#
loop_
_entity.id
_entity.type
_entity.pdbx_description
1 polymer ?
#
loop_
_entity_poly.entity_id
_entity_poly.type
_entity_poly.pdbx_seq_one_letter_code
_entity_poly.pdbx_strand_id
1 'polypeptide(L)'
;MSLAKRLRQTLANAQTFEQQRIHAEAQLAAAAAQLAELSEVAIGTLETAMTPLPVSRLTVADLKQRYGSYQGCRRAAAQLGIRFPKTPSWEQLAIALSHVGALKAFWQQYCLDHPELAEVSLCLELKSLAPLASALGVTAQGLAIPVNKA
;
A
#
# COMPACT_ATOMS: atom_id res chain seq x y z
N MET A 1 -62.57 -11.88 23.72
CA MET A 1 -62.06 -10.70 22.97
C MET A 1 -62.67 -10.67 21.58
N SER A 2 -63.35 -9.58 21.19
CA SER A 2 -64.02 -9.48 19.89
C SER A 2 -63.04 -9.31 18.73
N LEU A 3 -63.45 -9.73 17.53
CA LEU A 3 -62.67 -9.66 16.29
C LEU A 3 -62.24 -8.22 15.98
N ALA A 4 -63.13 -7.24 16.19
CA ALA A 4 -62.84 -5.83 15.99
C ALA A 4 -61.68 -5.31 16.86
N LYS A 5 -61.54 -5.81 18.10
CA LYS A 5 -60.44 -5.44 18.98
C LYS A 5 -59.10 -6.00 18.49
N ARG A 6 -59.09 -7.22 17.95
CA ARG A 6 -57.90 -7.82 17.35
C ARG A 6 -57.44 -7.07 16.10
N LEU A 7 -58.36 -6.68 15.21
CA LEU A 7 -58.03 -5.91 14.00
C LEU A 7 -57.44 -4.53 14.32
N ARG A 8 -57.99 -3.84 15.31
CA ARG A 8 -57.43 -2.55 15.77
C ARG A 8 -56.04 -2.73 16.37
N GLN A 9 -55.83 -3.80 17.14
CA GLN A 9 -54.52 -4.10 17.69
C GLN A 9 -53.49 -4.42 16.61
N THR A 10 -53.85 -5.21 15.59
CA THR A 10 -52.92 -5.54 14.49
C THR A 10 -52.57 -4.32 13.66
N LEU A 11 -53.52 -3.41 13.41
CA LEU A 11 -53.27 -2.16 12.70
C LEU A 11 -52.35 -1.22 13.50
N ALA A 12 -52.59 -1.09 14.80
CA ALA A 12 -51.72 -0.29 15.68
C ALA A 12 -50.29 -0.85 15.70
N ASN A 13 -50.14 -2.17 15.82
CA ASN A 13 -48.84 -2.82 15.80
C ASN A 13 -48.11 -2.61 14.45
N ALA A 14 -48.82 -2.75 13.32
CA ALA A 14 -48.25 -2.54 12.00
C ALA A 14 -47.76 -1.09 11.81
N GLN A 15 -48.52 -0.10 12.28
CA GLN A 15 -48.10 1.30 12.25
C GLN A 15 -46.86 1.56 13.10
N THR A 16 -46.78 0.97 14.30
CA THR A 16 -45.58 1.11 15.14
C THR A 16 -44.34 0.49 14.50
N PHE A 17 -44.48 -0.66 13.82
CA PHE A 17 -43.34 -1.28 13.13
C PHE A 17 -42.85 -0.44 11.94
N GLU A 18 -43.75 0.15 11.15
CA GLU A 18 -43.34 1.07 10.07
C GLU A 18 -42.64 2.31 10.62
N GLN A 19 -43.15 2.90 11.70
CA GLN A 19 -42.48 4.05 12.35
C GLN A 19 -41.09 3.70 12.87
N GLN A 20 -40.94 2.52 13.48
CA GLN A 20 -39.62 2.02 13.93
C GLN A 20 -38.68 1.81 12.75
N ARG A 21 -39.16 1.27 11.62
CA ARG A 21 -38.35 1.06 10.43
C ARG A 21 -37.84 2.37 9.84
N ILE A 22 -38.72 3.36 9.69
CA ILE A 22 -38.36 4.70 9.19
C ILE A 22 -37.31 5.35 10.10
N HIS A 23 -37.45 5.21 11.41
CA HIS A 23 -36.47 5.76 12.35
C HIS A 23 -35.11 5.06 12.23
N ALA A 24 -35.09 3.73 12.10
CA ALA A 24 -33.86 2.96 11.94
C ALA A 24 -33.14 3.31 10.62
N GLU A 25 -33.90 3.46 9.52
CA GLU A 25 -33.37 3.89 8.22
C GLU A 25 -32.77 5.31 8.31
N ALA A 26 -33.42 6.24 9.01
CA ALA A 26 -32.89 7.58 9.22
C ALA A 26 -31.61 7.60 10.06
N GLN A 27 -31.51 6.73 11.08
CA GLN A 27 -30.30 6.60 11.89
C GLN A 27 -29.13 6.03 11.08
N LEU A 28 -29.38 5.04 10.23
CA LEU A 28 -28.37 4.51 9.32
C LEU A 28 -27.87 5.57 8.32
N ALA A 29 -28.79 6.38 7.77
CA ALA A 29 -28.42 7.47 6.87
C ALA A 29 -27.57 8.55 7.58
N ALA A 30 -27.91 8.91 8.82
CA ALA A 30 -27.15 9.87 9.61
C ALA A 30 -25.75 9.34 9.95
N ALA A 31 -25.63 8.06 10.32
CA ALA A 31 -24.34 7.43 10.59
C ALA A 31 -23.47 7.36 9.32
N ALA A 32 -24.07 7.06 8.17
CA ALA A 32 -23.36 7.07 6.89
C ALA A 32 -22.84 8.46 6.50
N ALA A 33 -23.63 9.52 6.74
CA ALA A 33 -23.20 10.89 6.51
C ALA A 33 -22.01 11.30 7.39
N GLN A 34 -22.05 10.96 8.68
CA GLN A 34 -20.93 11.21 9.60
C GLN A 34 -19.65 10.48 9.16
N LEU A 35 -19.78 9.26 8.66
CA LEU A 35 -18.64 8.47 8.18
C LEU A 35 -18.05 9.04 6.88
N ALA A 36 -18.91 9.58 6.00
CA ALA A 36 -18.48 10.28 4.80
C ALA A 36 -17.69 11.56 5.13
N GLU A 37 -18.17 12.39 6.06
CA GLU A 37 -17.46 13.60 6.51
C GLU A 37 -16.07 13.28 7.10
N LEU A 38 -15.97 12.24 7.93
CA LEU A 38 -14.69 11.79 8.47
C LEU A 38 -13.73 11.29 7.38
N SER A 39 -14.25 10.66 6.31
CA SER A 39 -13.44 10.15 5.22
C SER A 39 -12.84 11.28 4.35
N GLU A 40 -13.59 12.35 4.09
CA GLU A 40 -13.09 13.48 3.28
C GLU A 40 -11.98 14.25 4.02
N VAL A 41 -12.11 14.43 5.33
CA VAL A 41 -11.07 15.05 6.17
C VAL A 41 -9.78 14.21 6.19
N ALA A 42 -9.91 12.88 6.25
CA ALA A 42 -8.77 11.97 6.27
C ALA A 42 -8.02 11.92 4.93
N ILE A 43 -8.73 12.02 3.80
CA ILE A 43 -8.11 11.99 2.47
C ILE A 43 -7.40 13.32 2.18
N GLY A 44 -8.02 14.46 2.53
CA GLY A 44 -7.43 15.79 2.32
C GLY A 44 -6.13 16.02 3.13
N THR A 45 -5.97 15.35 4.27
CA THR A 45 -4.72 15.43 5.07
C THR A 45 -3.59 14.55 4.51
N LEU A 46 -3.89 13.48 3.77
CA LEU A 46 -2.89 12.59 3.19
C LEU A 46 -2.24 13.14 1.91
N GLU A 47 -2.95 13.93 1.11
CA GLU A 47 -2.40 14.48 -0.14
C GLU A 47 -1.36 15.59 0.07
N THR A 48 -1.34 16.24 1.24
CA THR A 48 -0.51 17.44 1.46
C THR A 48 0.93 17.14 1.93
N ALA A 49 1.27 15.87 2.23
CA ALA A 49 2.53 15.52 2.89
C ALA A 49 3.44 14.52 2.15
N MET A 50 3.21 14.23 0.87
CA MET A 50 4.10 13.34 0.11
C MET A 50 5.09 14.11 -0.75
N THR A 51 6.02 14.81 -0.10
CA THR A 51 7.25 15.23 -0.77
C THR A 51 7.97 13.96 -1.24
N PRO A 52 8.23 13.78 -2.56
CA PRO A 52 8.86 12.57 -3.05
C PRO A 52 10.22 12.41 -2.39
N LEU A 53 10.41 11.30 -1.66
CA LEU A 53 11.69 11.02 -1.03
C LEU A 53 12.77 10.96 -2.13
N PRO A 54 13.91 11.65 -1.96
CA PRO A 54 15.00 11.59 -2.91
C PRO A 54 15.59 10.18 -2.93
N VAL A 55 15.22 9.38 -3.93
CA VAL A 55 15.79 8.06 -4.15
C VAL A 55 17.03 8.20 -5.03
N SER A 56 18.21 8.01 -4.44
CA SER A 56 19.45 7.91 -5.22
C SER A 56 19.43 6.62 -6.04
N ARG A 57 19.28 6.75 -7.37
CA ARG A 57 19.29 5.60 -8.28
C ARG A 57 20.68 4.96 -8.27
N LEU A 58 20.75 3.73 -7.76
CA LEU A 58 21.94 2.91 -7.84
C LEU A 58 22.00 2.26 -9.22
N THR A 59 23.16 2.28 -9.86
CA THR A 59 23.42 1.54 -11.09
C THR A 59 23.98 0.14 -10.77
N VAL A 60 23.97 -0.75 -11.76
CA VAL A 60 24.59 -2.09 -11.63
C VAL A 60 26.10 -1.98 -11.39
N ALA A 61 26.76 -0.95 -11.95
CA ALA A 61 28.16 -0.68 -11.70
C ALA A 61 28.40 -0.34 -10.21
N ASP A 62 27.56 0.50 -9.63
CA ASP A 62 27.63 0.85 -8.20
C ASP A 62 27.43 -0.38 -7.32
N LEU A 63 26.51 -1.27 -7.67
CA LEU A 63 26.30 -2.51 -6.92
C LEU A 63 27.53 -3.42 -6.97
N LYS A 64 28.13 -3.57 -8.15
CA LYS A 64 29.35 -4.38 -8.31
C LYS A 64 30.51 -3.78 -7.53
N GLN A 65 30.66 -2.46 -7.54
CA GLN A 65 31.69 -1.77 -6.77
C GLN A 65 31.47 -1.92 -5.26
N ARG A 66 30.23 -1.78 -4.78
CA ARG A 66 29.91 -1.81 -3.34
C ARG A 66 29.92 -3.22 -2.75
N TYR A 67 29.40 -4.20 -3.48
CA TYR A 67 29.15 -5.54 -2.95
C TYR A 67 30.02 -6.64 -3.60
N GLY A 68 30.83 -6.28 -4.60
CA GLY A 68 31.79 -7.13 -5.29
C GLY A 68 31.18 -8.15 -6.24
N SER A 69 30.14 -8.87 -5.79
CA SER A 69 29.50 -9.95 -6.54
C SER A 69 27.98 -9.91 -6.45
N TYR A 70 27.31 -10.57 -7.39
CA TYR A 70 25.87 -10.74 -7.39
C TYR A 70 25.35 -11.41 -6.11
N GLN A 71 26.05 -12.46 -5.64
CA GLN A 71 25.69 -13.15 -4.40
C GLN A 71 25.93 -12.27 -3.17
N GLY A 72 27.00 -11.47 -3.17
CA GLY A 72 27.23 -10.47 -2.12
C GLY A 72 26.08 -9.47 -2.03
N CYS A 73 25.62 -8.96 -3.18
CA CYS A 73 24.49 -8.05 -3.28
C CYS A 73 23.19 -8.70 -2.77
N ARG A 74 22.90 -9.96 -3.14
CA ARG A 74 21.74 -10.70 -2.62
C ARG A 74 21.79 -10.92 -1.11
N ARG A 75 22.96 -11.24 -0.56
CA ARG A 75 23.14 -11.41 0.90
C ARG A 75 22.91 -10.09 1.63
N ALA A 76 23.44 -8.99 1.11
CA ALA A 76 23.21 -7.66 1.66
C ALA A 76 21.71 -7.29 1.61
N ALA A 77 21.03 -7.55 0.49
CA ALA A 77 19.59 -7.33 0.37
C ALA A 77 18.79 -8.14 1.41
N ALA A 78 19.14 -9.42 1.61
CA ALA A 78 18.48 -10.27 2.62
C ALA A 78 18.72 -9.77 4.06
N GLN A 79 19.92 -9.29 4.38
CA GLN A 79 20.23 -8.67 5.69
C GLN A 79 19.43 -7.38 5.93
N LEU A 80 19.07 -6.69 4.86
CA LEU A 80 18.20 -5.51 4.90
C LEU A 80 16.71 -5.86 4.95
N GLY A 81 16.34 -7.14 5.08
CA GLY A 81 14.94 -7.58 5.14
C GLY A 81 14.24 -7.60 3.78
N ILE A 82 14.99 -7.47 2.68
CA ILE A 82 14.44 -7.52 1.32
C ILE A 82 14.29 -8.98 0.90
N ARG A 83 13.04 -9.39 0.64
CA ARG A 83 12.73 -10.74 0.17
C ARG A 83 12.30 -10.71 -1.29
N PHE A 84 12.88 -11.62 -2.08
CA PHE A 84 12.52 -11.82 -3.48
C PHE A 84 11.86 -13.20 -3.62
N PRO A 85 10.68 -13.30 -4.25
CA PRO A 85 9.99 -14.57 -4.47
C PRO A 85 10.71 -15.47 -5.51
N LYS A 86 11.51 -14.87 -6.40
CA LYS A 86 12.33 -15.55 -7.42
C LYS A 86 13.74 -14.96 -7.40
N THR A 87 14.68 -15.61 -8.09
CA THR A 87 16.03 -15.09 -8.30
C THR A 87 15.96 -13.72 -8.99
N PRO A 88 16.39 -12.62 -8.36
CA PRO A 88 16.21 -11.28 -8.90
C PRO A 88 17.22 -10.94 -10.01
N SER A 89 16.90 -10.07 -10.95
CA SER A 89 17.91 -9.52 -11.87
C SER A 89 18.82 -8.51 -11.17
N TRP A 90 19.95 -8.15 -11.79
CA TRP A 90 20.82 -7.07 -11.28
C TRP A 90 20.08 -5.73 -11.16
N GLU A 91 19.18 -5.43 -12.10
CA GLU A 91 18.36 -4.22 -12.07
C GLU A 91 17.36 -4.24 -10.92
N GLN A 92 16.72 -5.38 -10.66
CA GLN A 92 15.80 -5.54 -9.53
C GLN A 92 16.51 -5.34 -8.19
N LEU A 93 17.75 -5.81 -8.07
CA LEU A 93 18.57 -5.55 -6.88
C LEU A 93 18.91 -4.06 -6.75
N ALA A 94 19.21 -3.39 -7.87
CA ALA A 94 19.57 -1.96 -7.88
C ALA A 94 18.38 -1.10 -7.42
N ILE A 95 17.20 -1.38 -7.97
CA ILE A 95 15.94 -0.73 -7.59
C ILE A 95 15.64 -1.00 -6.12
N ALA A 96 15.67 -2.27 -5.68
CA ALA A 96 15.36 -2.62 -4.31
C ALA A 96 16.28 -1.88 -3.32
N LEU A 97 17.59 -1.94 -3.55
CA LEU A 97 18.57 -1.32 -2.67
C LEU A 97 18.54 0.21 -2.71
N SER A 98 18.17 0.83 -3.85
CA SER A 98 17.99 2.28 -3.91
C SER A 98 16.82 2.74 -3.05
N HIS A 99 15.72 1.98 -3.03
CA HIS A 99 14.54 2.35 -2.26
C HIS A 99 14.65 2.06 -0.76
N VAL A 100 15.41 1.04 -0.35
CA VAL A 100 15.57 0.71 1.07
C VAL A 100 16.20 1.83 1.88
N GLY A 101 17.17 2.55 1.32
CA GLY A 101 17.79 3.68 2.01
C GLY A 101 16.76 4.78 2.33
N ALA A 102 15.95 5.14 1.34
CA ALA A 102 14.88 6.12 1.49
C ALA A 102 13.81 5.65 2.48
N LEU A 103 13.36 4.41 2.38
CA LEU A 103 12.33 3.85 3.27
C LEU A 103 12.80 3.75 4.72
N LYS A 104 14.08 3.41 4.96
CA LYS A 104 14.65 3.43 6.31
C LYS A 104 14.70 4.83 6.89
N ALA A 105 15.14 5.82 6.11
CA ALA A 105 15.17 7.21 6.56
C ALA A 105 13.76 7.72 6.88
N PHE A 106 12.78 7.42 6.02
CA PHE A 106 11.38 7.73 6.28
C PHE A 106 10.87 7.08 7.56
N TRP A 107 11.12 5.77 7.75
CA TRP A 107 10.68 5.05 8.95
C TRP A 107 11.31 5.61 10.21
N GLN A 108 12.61 5.93 10.17
CA GLN A 108 13.30 6.55 11.30
C GLN A 108 12.67 7.91 11.64
N GLN A 109 12.40 8.74 10.64
CA GLN A 109 11.70 10.01 10.82
C GLN A 109 10.32 9.79 11.45
N TYR A 110 9.55 8.84 10.92
CA TYR A 110 8.21 8.53 11.40
C TYR A 110 8.20 8.00 12.85
N CYS A 111 9.19 7.19 13.24
CA CYS A 111 9.35 6.73 14.60
C CYS A 111 9.74 7.84 15.59
N LEU A 112 10.29 8.99 15.13
CA LEU A 112 10.51 10.14 16.01
C LEU A 112 9.17 10.76 16.43
N ASP A 113 8.19 10.79 15.53
CA ASP A 113 6.85 11.32 15.79
C ASP A 113 5.95 10.28 16.50
N HIS A 114 6.25 8.98 16.34
CA HIS A 114 5.49 7.85 16.87
C HIS A 114 6.39 6.82 17.59
N PRO A 115 6.84 7.10 18.82
CA PRO A 115 7.79 6.24 19.54
C PRO A 115 7.25 4.84 19.86
N GLU A 116 5.93 4.67 19.95
CA GLU A 116 5.27 3.37 20.14
C GLU A 116 5.50 2.39 18.97
N LEU A 117 5.90 2.90 17.81
CA LEU A 117 6.19 2.10 16.61
C LEU A 117 7.68 1.77 16.46
N ALA A 118 8.56 2.25 17.35
CA ALA A 118 10.01 2.06 17.24
C ALA A 118 10.45 0.58 17.29
N GLU A 119 9.67 -0.29 17.95
CA GLU A 119 9.96 -1.72 18.04
C GLU A 119 9.48 -2.51 16.81
N VAL A 120 8.73 -1.89 15.90
CA VAL A 120 8.20 -2.57 14.70
C VAL A 120 9.25 -2.61 13.60
N SER A 121 9.59 -3.81 13.15
CA SER A 121 10.52 -4.00 12.03
C SER A 121 9.82 -3.94 10.68
N LEU A 122 10.33 -3.13 9.75
CA LEU A 122 9.88 -3.14 8.35
C LEU A 122 10.49 -4.30 7.56
N CYS A 123 9.64 -5.13 6.96
CA CYS A 123 10.04 -6.12 5.95
C CYS A 123 9.54 -5.66 4.57
N LEU A 124 10.43 -5.71 3.58
CA LEU A 124 10.09 -5.30 2.21
C LEU A 124 10.02 -6.53 1.31
N GLU A 125 8.81 -6.86 0.86
CA GLU A 125 8.59 -7.90 -0.15
C GLU A 125 8.39 -7.27 -1.53
N LEU A 126 9.33 -7.51 -2.44
CA LEU A 126 9.15 -7.12 -3.84
C LEU A 126 8.34 -8.20 -4.56
N LYS A 127 7.03 -7.99 -4.64
CA LYS A 127 6.19 -8.73 -5.57
C LYS A 127 6.53 -8.28 -7.00
N SER A 128 6.64 -9.27 -7.88
CA SER A 128 6.97 -9.16 -9.31
C SER A 128 6.56 -7.82 -9.93
N LEU A 129 7.55 -7.09 -10.47
CA LEU A 129 7.38 -5.81 -11.18
C LEU A 129 6.79 -5.95 -12.60
N ALA A 130 6.20 -7.11 -12.95
CA ALA A 130 5.56 -7.29 -14.26
C ALA A 130 4.58 -6.17 -14.66
N PRO A 131 3.78 -5.56 -13.75
CA PRO A 131 2.90 -4.46 -14.13
C PRO A 131 3.58 -3.07 -14.12
N LEU A 132 4.77 -2.89 -13.54
CA LEU A 132 5.43 -1.58 -13.44
C LEU A 132 6.29 -1.22 -14.68
N ALA A 133 6.69 -2.22 -15.48
CA ALA A 133 7.29 -1.97 -16.79
C ALA A 133 6.32 -1.24 -17.74
N SER A 134 5.01 -1.49 -17.61
CA SER A 134 3.96 -0.80 -18.38
C SER A 134 3.74 0.65 -17.93
N ALA A 135 4.00 0.98 -16.67
CA ALA A 135 3.79 2.33 -16.12
C ALA A 135 4.95 3.28 -16.40
N LEU A 136 6.16 2.77 -16.65
CA LEU A 136 7.38 3.55 -16.89
C LEU A 136 7.75 3.72 -18.37
N GLY A 137 6.92 3.23 -19.30
CA GLY A 137 7.14 3.44 -20.74
C GLY A 137 8.49 2.90 -21.27
N VAL A 138 9.12 1.96 -20.57
CA VAL A 138 10.36 1.34 -21.04
C VAL A 138 9.97 0.23 -22.01
N THR A 139 9.82 0.59 -23.28
CA THR A 139 9.77 -0.38 -24.37
C THR A 139 11.09 -1.15 -24.36
N ALA A 140 11.01 -2.45 -24.05
CA ALA A 140 12.08 -3.39 -24.33
C ALA A 140 12.18 -3.55 -25.85
N GLN A 141 12.83 -2.60 -26.52
CA GLN A 141 13.25 -2.75 -27.90
C GLN A 141 14.73 -2.39 -28.04
N GLY A 142 15.49 -3.38 -28.49
CA GLY A 142 16.66 -3.15 -29.32
C GLY A 142 17.98 -2.97 -28.57
N LEU A 143 18.68 -4.07 -28.32
CA LEU A 143 20.09 -4.17 -28.68
C LEU A 143 20.46 -5.65 -28.81
N ALA A 144 20.08 -6.18 -29.97
CA ALA A 144 20.78 -7.31 -30.57
C ALA A 144 22.22 -6.86 -30.82
N ILE A 145 23.15 -7.40 -30.03
CA ILE A 145 24.58 -7.35 -30.35
C ILE A 145 24.85 -8.63 -31.15
N PRO A 146 25.12 -8.56 -32.47
CA PRO A 146 25.59 -9.73 -33.18
C PRO A 146 26.98 -10.11 -32.65
N VAL A 147 27.08 -11.35 -32.18
CA VAL A 147 28.35 -12.03 -31.92
C VAL A 147 29.08 -12.14 -33.25
N ASN A 148 30.16 -11.39 -33.44
CA ASN A 148 31.10 -11.67 -34.53
C ASN A 148 32.23 -12.54 -33.99
N LYS A 149 32.30 -13.77 -34.51
CA LYS A 149 33.44 -14.67 -34.35
C LYS A 149 34.49 -14.29 -35.40
N ALA A 150 35.69 -13.94 -34.95
CA ALA A 150 36.96 -14.25 -35.60
C ALA A 150 38.09 -14.01 -34.59
#